data_AF-A0AAP2MQ03-F1
#
_entry.id   AF-A0AAP2MQ03-F1
#
_cell.length_a   1.000
_cell.length_b   1.000
_cell.length_c   1.000
_cell.angle_alpha   90.00
_cell.angle_beta   90.00
_cell.angle_gamma   90.00
#
_symmetry.space_group_name_H-M   'P 1'
#
loop_
_entity.id
_entity.type
_entity.pdbx_description
1 polymer ?
#
loop_
_entity_poly.entity_id
_entity_poly.type
_entity_poly.pdbx_seq_one_letter_code
_entity_poly.pdbx_strand_id
1 'polypeptide(L)'
;MTVRLDVTSQWTFPPITVPLAGPEYIRYPIKKGDAGILVPVAASTGKISGLGANTPPTLDQPPNLTALVFEPCGNVHWTPPIDPQAVEVYGPNGIILHDTASNSTVTIAPGGITITTGGVTATLKDGKVDITASTSISLTAPQIALNGTLTATDSSGGTATINAPVKINNKLDTTGPVTAPEATINGVTQSTHKHTGVQPGSGTSGGPIN
;
A
#
# COMPACT_ATOMS: atom_id res chain seq x y z
N MET A 1 -13.27 26.67 -11.10
CA MET A 1 -14.04 26.65 -9.83
C MET A 1 -14.74 28.00 -9.61
N THR A 2 -15.78 28.05 -8.78
CA THR A 2 -16.50 29.31 -8.47
C THR A 2 -16.15 29.78 -7.07
N VAL A 3 -15.74 31.04 -6.94
CA VAL A 3 -15.31 31.65 -5.67
C VAL A 3 -16.18 32.85 -5.32
N ARG A 4 -16.16 33.23 -4.04
CA ARG A 4 -16.73 34.49 -3.55
C ARG A 4 -15.59 35.36 -3.03
N LEU A 5 -15.63 36.66 -3.34
CA LEU A 5 -14.65 37.60 -2.84
C LEU A 5 -15.02 38.03 -1.43
N ASP A 6 -14.07 37.90 -0.51
CA ASP A 6 -14.16 38.57 0.78
C ASP A 6 -13.59 39.98 0.62
N VAL A 7 -14.47 40.98 0.61
CA VAL A 7 -14.10 42.39 0.42
C VAL A 7 -14.71 43.23 1.52
N THR A 8 -13.91 44.14 2.09
CA THR A 8 -14.43 45.18 2.97
C THR A 8 -15.01 46.32 2.14
N SER A 9 -16.21 46.12 1.59
CA SER A 9 -16.88 47.12 0.75
C SER A 9 -18.40 47.08 0.95
N GLN A 10 -19.10 48.17 0.62
CA GLN A 10 -20.57 48.21 0.62
C GLN A 10 -21.19 47.36 -0.52
N TRP A 11 -20.36 46.92 -1.47
CA TRP A 11 -20.76 46.14 -2.63
C TRP A 11 -20.37 44.68 -2.44
N THR A 12 -21.33 43.79 -2.61
CA THR A 12 -21.06 42.35 -2.70
C THR A 12 -20.78 42.00 -4.16
N PHE A 13 -19.58 41.48 -4.44
CA PHE A 13 -19.29 40.97 -5.78
C PHE A 13 -20.07 39.68 -6.04
N PRO A 14 -20.62 39.50 -7.26
CA PRO A 14 -21.20 38.22 -7.64
C PRO A 14 -20.12 37.13 -7.59
N PRO A 15 -20.50 35.86 -7.37
CA PRO A 15 -19.55 34.75 -7.50
C PRO A 15 -18.91 34.74 -8.89
N ILE A 16 -17.60 34.54 -8.94
CA ILE A 16 -16.85 34.49 -10.19
C ILE A 16 -16.27 33.09 -10.40
N THR A 17 -16.22 32.66 -11.65
CA THR A 17 -15.61 31.38 -12.04
C THR A 17 -14.21 31.63 -12.56
N VAL A 18 -13.22 30.99 -11.95
CA VAL A 18 -11.80 31.14 -12.27
C VAL A 18 -11.13 29.77 -12.38
N PRO A 19 -10.05 29.63 -13.16
CA PRO A 19 -9.20 28.44 -13.11
C PRO A 19 -8.52 28.29 -11.74
N LEU A 20 -8.24 27.04 -11.36
CA LEU A 20 -7.35 26.72 -10.25
C LEU A 20 -5.90 26.83 -10.74
N ALA A 21 -5.06 27.53 -9.99
CA ALA A 21 -3.62 27.50 -10.18
C ALA A 21 -3.06 26.21 -9.59
N GLY A 22 -2.33 25.46 -10.41
CA GLY A 22 -1.74 24.19 -10.01
C GLY A 22 -1.33 23.33 -11.20
N PRO A 23 -0.36 22.43 -11.03
CA PRO A 23 0.07 21.54 -12.10
C PRO A 23 -0.95 20.40 -12.33
N GLU A 24 -0.83 19.72 -13.46
CA GLU A 24 -1.64 18.54 -13.77
C GLU A 24 -1.42 17.39 -12.76
N TYR A 25 -0.19 17.23 -12.29
CA TYR A 25 0.24 16.03 -11.55
C TYR A 25 0.21 16.20 -10.02
N ILE A 26 -0.23 17.36 -9.53
CA ILE A 26 -0.51 17.58 -8.11
C ILE A 26 -1.94 18.09 -8.00
N ARG A 27 -2.85 17.20 -7.59
CA ARG A 27 -4.28 17.48 -7.48
C ARG A 27 -4.64 17.77 -6.04
N TYR A 28 -4.99 19.03 -5.77
CA TYR A 28 -5.51 19.43 -4.48
C TYR A 28 -6.99 19.02 -4.34
N PRO A 29 -7.42 18.41 -3.22
CA PRO A 29 -8.82 18.07 -2.98
C PRO A 29 -9.65 19.30 -2.56
N ILE A 30 -9.59 20.37 -3.37
CA ILE A 30 -10.25 21.64 -3.10
C ILE A 30 -11.77 21.46 -3.07
N LYS A 31 -12.42 21.96 -2.03
CA LYS A 31 -13.87 21.92 -1.84
C LYS A 31 -14.45 23.30 -1.56
N LYS A 32 -15.78 23.39 -1.65
CA LYS A 32 -16.51 24.61 -1.26
C LYS A 32 -16.18 24.96 0.19
N GLY A 33 -15.77 26.20 0.42
CA GLY A 33 -15.40 26.73 1.73
C GLY A 33 -13.89 26.79 1.98
N ASP A 34 -13.06 26.19 1.12
CA ASP A 34 -11.62 26.37 1.20
C ASP A 34 -11.24 27.82 0.87
N ALA A 35 -10.34 28.37 1.69
CA ALA A 35 -9.82 29.72 1.53
C ALA A 35 -8.65 29.74 0.53
N GLY A 36 -8.45 30.89 -0.10
CA GLY A 36 -7.38 31.11 -1.06
C GLY A 36 -7.30 32.56 -1.46
N ILE A 37 -6.41 32.85 -2.39
CA ILE A 37 -6.25 34.17 -2.99
C ILE A 37 -6.59 34.12 -4.47
N LEU A 38 -6.98 35.28 -5.00
CA LEU A 38 -7.07 35.48 -6.44
C LEU A 38 -5.84 36.23 -6.91
N VAL A 39 -5.15 35.63 -7.87
CA VAL A 39 -3.94 36.20 -8.46
C VAL A 39 -4.29 36.73 -9.84
N PRO A 40 -4.15 38.05 -10.09
CA PRO A 40 -4.30 38.61 -11.42
C PRO A 40 -3.11 38.20 -12.29
N VAL A 41 -3.39 37.96 -13.58
CA VAL A 41 -2.38 37.61 -14.57
C VAL A 41 -2.40 38.59 -15.72
N ALA A 42 -1.22 38.86 -16.30
CA ALA A 42 -1.03 39.91 -17.31
C ALA A 42 -1.64 39.59 -18.68
N ALA A 43 -2.00 38.33 -18.93
CA ALA A 43 -2.57 37.87 -20.19
C ALA A 43 -3.80 36.98 -19.95
N SER A 44 -4.69 36.89 -20.93
CA SER A 44 -5.90 36.06 -20.84
C SER A 44 -5.55 34.57 -20.65
N THR A 45 -6.16 33.93 -19.65
CA THR A 45 -6.08 32.48 -19.40
C THR A 45 -7.26 31.71 -19.98
N GLY A 46 -8.15 32.37 -20.72
CA GLY A 46 -9.39 31.77 -21.24
C GLY A 46 -9.17 30.51 -22.07
N LYS A 47 -8.16 30.52 -22.94
CA LYS A 47 -7.81 29.36 -23.78
C LYS A 47 -7.28 28.17 -22.97
N ILE A 48 -6.36 28.41 -22.02
CA ILE A 48 -5.74 27.33 -21.23
C ILE A 48 -6.69 26.76 -20.17
N SER A 49 -7.61 27.59 -19.67
CA SER A 49 -8.59 27.19 -18.64
C SER A 49 -9.89 26.62 -19.23
N GLY A 50 -10.15 26.85 -20.52
CA GLY A 50 -11.43 26.56 -21.17
C GLY A 50 -12.57 27.50 -20.76
N LEU A 51 -12.30 28.58 -20.03
CA LEU A 51 -13.32 29.53 -19.55
C LEU A 51 -13.51 30.76 -20.46
N GLY A 52 -12.71 30.90 -21.52
CA GLY A 52 -12.82 31.99 -22.48
C GLY A 52 -12.79 31.52 -23.94
N ALA A 53 -12.67 32.46 -24.87
CA ALA A 53 -12.55 32.14 -26.29
C ALA A 53 -11.33 31.24 -26.56
N ASN A 54 -11.47 30.29 -27.49
CA ASN A 54 -10.39 29.38 -27.90
C ASN A 54 -9.38 30.05 -28.85
N THR A 55 -9.02 31.30 -28.57
CA THR A 55 -8.05 32.10 -29.33
C THR A 55 -6.79 32.31 -28.50
N PRO A 56 -5.59 32.32 -29.12
CA PRO A 56 -4.37 32.70 -28.40
C PRO A 56 -4.55 34.05 -27.70
N PRO A 57 -4.00 34.23 -26.49
CA PRO A 57 -4.04 35.52 -25.81
C PRO A 57 -3.22 36.55 -26.62
N THR A 58 -3.72 37.79 -26.65
CA THR A 58 -2.95 38.94 -27.13
C THR A 58 -2.09 39.51 -25.99
N LEU A 59 -1.21 40.46 -26.30
CA LEU A 59 -0.44 41.22 -25.31
C LEU A 59 -1.25 42.37 -24.68
N ASP A 60 -2.54 42.47 -25.01
CA ASP A 60 -3.41 43.50 -24.46
C ASP A 60 -3.69 43.22 -22.99
N GLN A 61 -3.65 44.26 -22.17
CA GLN A 61 -3.98 44.14 -20.76
C GLN A 61 -5.45 43.71 -20.61
N PRO A 62 -5.73 42.60 -19.91
CA PRO A 62 -7.10 42.17 -19.66
C PRO A 62 -7.83 43.16 -18.74
N PRO A 63 -9.15 43.39 -18.93
CA PRO A 63 -9.94 44.21 -18.02
C PRO A 63 -9.88 43.71 -16.58
N ASN A 64 -10.11 44.61 -15.62
CA ASN A 64 -10.10 44.27 -14.20
C ASN A 64 -11.01 43.06 -13.91
N LEU A 65 -10.51 42.14 -13.09
CA LEU A 65 -11.20 40.92 -12.66
C LEU A 65 -11.57 39.92 -13.78
N THR A 66 -10.96 40.02 -14.96
CA THR A 66 -11.24 39.08 -16.08
C THR A 66 -10.16 38.02 -16.30
N ALA A 67 -8.92 38.29 -15.90
CA ALA A 67 -7.82 37.34 -15.97
C ALA A 67 -7.30 37.06 -14.56
N LEU A 68 -7.84 36.01 -13.95
CA LEU A 68 -7.58 35.62 -12.58
C LEU A 68 -7.31 34.11 -12.52
N VAL A 69 -6.51 33.70 -11.55
CA VAL A 69 -6.39 32.31 -11.11
C VAL A 69 -6.65 32.23 -9.61
N PHE A 70 -7.26 31.15 -9.15
CA PHE A 70 -7.39 30.87 -7.72
C PHE A 70 -6.20 30.06 -7.23
N GLU A 71 -5.46 30.59 -6.26
CA GLU A 71 -4.38 29.88 -5.58
C GLU A 71 -4.84 29.57 -4.14
N PRO A 72 -4.97 28.29 -3.76
CA PRO A 72 -5.25 27.95 -2.36
C PRO A 72 -4.11 28.45 -1.46
N CYS A 73 -4.45 29.01 -0.30
CA CYS A 73 -3.45 29.57 0.62
C CYS A 73 -3.60 29.00 2.02
N GLY A 74 -2.51 29.07 2.78
CA GLY A 74 -2.48 28.72 4.21
C GLY A 74 -3.63 29.37 4.99
N ASN A 75 -4.27 28.60 5.86
CA ASN A 75 -5.27 29.10 6.79
C ASN A 75 -4.72 28.98 8.22
N VAL A 76 -4.92 30.01 9.03
CA VAL A 76 -4.55 30.03 10.46
C VAL A 76 -5.22 28.93 11.27
N HIS A 77 -6.28 28.30 10.74
CA HIS A 77 -7.01 27.20 11.35
C HIS A 77 -6.62 25.82 10.79
N TRP A 78 -5.53 25.70 10.04
CA TRP A 78 -5.00 24.39 9.68
C TRP A 78 -4.56 23.62 10.93
N THR A 79 -4.74 22.30 10.89
CA THR A 79 -4.24 21.41 11.93
C THR A 79 -2.73 21.61 12.06
N PRO A 80 -2.19 21.80 13.27
CA PRO A 80 -0.75 21.83 13.47
C PRO A 80 -0.11 20.57 12.90
N PRO A 81 1.09 20.68 12.29
CA PRO A 81 1.77 19.51 11.73
C PRO A 81 2.13 18.51 12.84
N ILE A 82 2.20 17.24 12.48
CA ILE A 82 2.66 16.16 13.37
C ILE A 82 4.12 16.40 13.77
N ASP A 83 4.96 16.77 12.80
CA ASP A 83 6.36 17.16 13.01
C ASP A 83 6.64 18.46 12.23
N PRO A 84 6.92 19.58 12.92
CA PRO A 84 7.19 20.86 12.28
C PRO A 84 8.54 20.92 11.54
N GLN A 85 9.36 19.88 11.60
CA GLN A 85 10.63 19.77 10.87
C GLN A 85 10.57 18.80 9.68
N ALA A 86 9.41 18.16 9.45
CA ALA A 86 9.20 17.25 8.33
C ALA A 86 8.27 17.87 7.27
N VAL A 87 8.41 17.41 6.03
CA VAL A 87 7.39 17.67 5.01
C VAL A 87 6.19 16.76 5.31
N GLU A 88 5.04 17.38 5.59
CA GLU A 88 3.79 16.66 5.79
C GLU A 88 2.87 16.83 4.58
N VAL A 89 2.44 15.72 4.00
CA VAL A 89 1.42 15.68 2.95
C VAL A 89 0.26 14.88 3.51
N TYR A 90 -0.94 15.45 3.50
CA TYR A 90 -2.15 14.77 3.93
C TYR A 90 -3.37 15.34 3.20
N GLY A 91 -4.45 14.58 3.20
CA GLY A 91 -5.73 14.99 2.65
C GLY A 91 -6.88 14.44 3.49
N PRO A 92 -8.11 14.98 3.38
CA PRO A 92 -9.25 14.54 4.17
C PRO A 92 -9.57 13.04 4.08
N ASN A 93 -9.19 12.40 2.96
CA ASN A 93 -9.33 10.96 2.74
C ASN A 93 -7.96 10.29 2.47
N GLY A 94 -6.87 10.93 2.92
CA GLY A 94 -5.49 10.50 2.68
C GLY A 94 -4.93 10.94 1.32
N ILE A 95 -4.04 10.12 0.75
CA ILE A 95 -3.19 10.45 -0.40
C ILE A 95 -3.19 9.30 -1.40
N ILE A 96 -3.16 9.63 -2.69
CA ILE A 96 -2.94 8.67 -3.77
C ILE A 96 -1.73 9.12 -4.58
N LEU A 97 -0.71 8.27 -4.67
CA LEU A 97 0.45 8.44 -5.55
C LEU A 97 0.38 7.35 -6.63
N HIS A 98 0.42 7.71 -7.91
CA HIS A 98 0.32 6.74 -8.99
C HIS A 98 1.02 7.18 -10.27
N ASP A 99 1.36 6.23 -11.14
CA ASP A 99 1.80 6.53 -12.51
C ASP A 99 0.60 6.99 -13.37
N THR A 100 0.87 7.58 -14.55
CA THR A 100 -0.17 8.11 -15.43
C THR A 100 -1.26 7.09 -15.77
N ALA A 101 -0.89 5.81 -15.93
CA ALA A 101 -1.83 4.73 -16.24
C ALA A 101 -2.44 4.06 -14.98
N SER A 102 -1.99 4.43 -13.78
CA SER A 102 -2.39 3.84 -12.49
C SER A 102 -2.09 2.33 -12.36
N ASN A 103 -1.08 1.84 -13.08
CA ASN A 103 -0.56 0.49 -12.94
C ASN A 103 0.23 0.28 -11.65
N SER A 104 0.80 1.36 -11.11
CA SER A 104 1.49 1.40 -9.82
C SER A 104 0.85 2.47 -8.94
N THR A 105 0.44 2.09 -7.74
CA THR A 105 -0.24 2.99 -6.80
C THR A 105 0.27 2.80 -5.38
N VAL A 106 0.37 3.91 -4.64
CA VAL A 106 0.49 3.95 -3.18
C VAL A 106 -0.69 4.77 -2.68
N THR A 107 -1.59 4.12 -1.96
CA THR A 107 -2.78 4.75 -1.37
C THR A 107 -2.65 4.73 0.14
N ILE A 108 -2.68 5.91 0.75
CA ILE A 108 -2.84 6.10 2.19
C ILE A 108 -4.29 6.55 2.39
N ALA A 109 -5.04 5.86 3.23
CA ALA A 109 -6.43 6.19 3.56
C ALA A 109 -6.66 6.02 5.07
N PRO A 110 -7.75 6.57 5.64
CA PRO A 110 -8.03 6.43 7.07
C PRO A 110 -8.09 4.97 7.55
N GLY A 111 -8.48 4.04 6.67
CA GLY A 111 -8.56 2.61 6.99
C GLY A 111 -7.28 1.81 6.79
N GLY A 112 -6.21 2.41 6.25
CA GLY A 112 -4.94 1.71 6.05
C GLY A 112 -4.14 2.17 4.83
N ILE A 113 -3.10 1.42 4.53
CA ILE A 113 -2.16 1.68 3.43
C ILE A 113 -2.23 0.53 2.43
N THR A 114 -2.25 0.86 1.14
CA THR A 114 -2.21 -0.12 0.04
C THR A 114 -1.15 0.28 -0.98
N ILE A 115 -0.33 -0.69 -1.39
CA ILE A 115 0.66 -0.55 -2.46
C ILE A 115 0.35 -1.62 -3.50
N THR A 116 0.15 -1.20 -4.76
CA THR A 116 -0.12 -2.10 -5.88
C THR A 116 0.85 -1.80 -7.00
N THR A 117 1.53 -2.81 -7.54
CA THR A 117 2.38 -2.66 -8.73
C THR A 117 2.64 -4.03 -9.36
N GLY A 118 2.58 -4.14 -10.70
CA GLY A 118 3.01 -5.36 -11.40
C GLY A 118 2.32 -6.65 -10.95
N GLY A 119 1.05 -6.59 -10.51
CA GLY A 119 0.31 -7.75 -9.99
C GLY A 119 0.67 -8.15 -8.54
N VAL A 120 1.48 -7.34 -7.85
CA VAL A 120 1.76 -7.45 -6.42
C VAL A 120 0.89 -6.46 -5.67
N THR A 121 0.30 -6.89 -4.56
CA THR A 121 -0.47 -6.05 -3.65
C THR A 121 0.03 -6.25 -2.23
N ALA A 122 0.42 -5.17 -1.55
CA ALA A 122 0.73 -5.14 -0.13
C ALA A 122 -0.24 -4.22 0.60
N THR A 123 -0.84 -4.69 1.70
CA THR A 123 -1.80 -3.90 2.51
C THR A 123 -1.47 -3.94 3.98
N LEU A 124 -1.63 -2.79 4.65
CA LEU A 124 -1.60 -2.62 6.10
C LEU A 124 -2.98 -2.09 6.50
N LYS A 125 -3.87 -2.97 6.96
CA LYS A 125 -5.27 -2.64 7.33
C LYS A 125 -5.82 -3.68 8.28
N ASP A 126 -6.87 -3.36 9.03
CA ASP A 126 -7.61 -4.32 9.87
C ASP A 126 -6.72 -5.13 10.85
N GLY A 127 -5.62 -4.53 11.32
CA GLY A 127 -4.65 -5.20 12.21
C GLY A 127 -3.78 -6.28 11.54
N LYS A 128 -3.75 -6.34 10.21
CA LYS A 128 -2.97 -7.32 9.43
C LYS A 128 -2.06 -6.68 8.40
N VAL A 129 -1.04 -7.45 8.02
CA VAL A 129 -0.19 -7.19 6.86
C VAL A 129 -0.44 -8.31 5.87
N ASP A 130 -1.07 -7.98 4.73
CA ASP A 130 -1.28 -8.94 3.64
C ASP A 130 -0.35 -8.60 2.47
N ILE A 131 0.36 -9.59 1.94
CA ILE A 131 1.16 -9.47 0.72
C ILE A 131 0.71 -10.57 -0.25
N THR A 132 0.24 -10.18 -1.42
CA THR A 132 -0.14 -11.09 -2.51
C THR A 132 0.79 -10.87 -3.70
N ALA A 133 1.41 -11.94 -4.18
CA ALA A 133 2.25 -11.94 -5.37
C ALA A 133 2.03 -13.24 -6.15
N SER A 134 1.96 -13.16 -7.48
CA SER A 134 1.70 -14.32 -8.34
C SER A 134 2.91 -15.22 -8.56
N THR A 135 4.13 -14.72 -8.30
CA THR A 135 5.37 -15.43 -8.59
C THR A 135 6.12 -15.83 -7.32
N SER A 136 6.54 -14.87 -6.51
CA SER A 136 7.29 -15.15 -5.29
C SER A 136 7.24 -14.00 -4.29
N ILE A 137 7.46 -14.33 -3.02
CA ILE A 137 7.84 -13.39 -1.96
C ILE A 137 9.19 -13.86 -1.44
N SER A 138 10.23 -13.02 -1.58
CA SER A 138 11.58 -13.32 -1.11
C SER A 138 11.88 -12.52 0.15
N LEU A 139 12.30 -13.20 1.22
CA LEU A 139 12.71 -12.58 2.49
C LEU A 139 14.17 -12.95 2.75
N THR A 140 15.04 -11.96 2.89
CA THR A 140 16.47 -12.17 3.11
C THR A 140 16.92 -11.32 4.29
N ALA A 141 17.27 -12.00 5.38
CA ALA A 141 17.80 -11.39 6.59
C ALA A 141 18.63 -12.44 7.36
N PRO A 142 19.57 -12.03 8.22
CA PRO A 142 20.25 -12.96 9.13
C PRO A 142 19.29 -13.76 10.01
N GLN A 143 18.11 -13.21 10.32
CA GLN A 143 17.05 -13.88 11.06
C GLN A 143 15.68 -13.43 10.55
N ILE A 144 14.77 -14.39 10.35
CA ILE A 144 13.34 -14.16 10.14
C ILE A 144 12.63 -14.87 11.30
N ALA A 145 11.97 -14.12 12.17
CA ALA A 145 11.27 -14.65 13.34
C ALA A 145 9.75 -14.62 13.12
N LEU A 146 9.09 -15.76 13.34
CA LEU A 146 7.63 -15.89 13.33
C LEU A 146 7.18 -16.28 14.75
N ASN A 147 6.76 -15.30 15.55
CA ASN A 147 6.31 -15.53 16.92
C ASN A 147 4.79 -15.78 16.98
N GLY A 148 4.37 -16.86 16.31
CA GLY A 148 2.98 -17.27 16.17
C GLY A 148 2.90 -18.59 15.41
N THR A 149 1.68 -19.01 15.09
CA THR A 149 1.46 -20.20 14.26
C THR A 149 1.82 -19.90 12.80
N LEU A 150 2.64 -20.77 12.19
CA LEU A 150 2.83 -20.79 10.75
C LEU A 150 1.81 -21.73 10.11
N THR A 151 0.94 -21.18 9.27
CA THR A 151 0.09 -21.96 8.36
C THR A 151 0.65 -21.84 6.96
N ALA A 152 1.05 -22.96 6.36
CA ALA A 152 1.55 -23.02 4.98
C ALA A 152 0.69 -23.96 4.16
N THR A 153 -0.10 -23.38 3.25
CA THR A 153 -0.96 -24.10 2.30
C THR A 153 -0.70 -23.54 0.93
N ASP A 154 -0.60 -24.39 -0.10
CA ASP A 154 -0.70 -23.85 -1.46
C ASP A 154 -2.16 -23.45 -1.76
N SER A 155 -2.37 -22.61 -2.78
CA SER A 155 -3.70 -22.12 -3.16
C SER A 155 -4.68 -23.21 -3.62
N SER A 156 -4.16 -24.41 -3.94
CA SER A 156 -4.91 -25.62 -4.30
C SER A 156 -5.05 -26.63 -3.15
N GLY A 157 -4.54 -26.33 -1.95
CA GLY A 157 -4.51 -27.24 -0.80
C GLY A 157 -3.48 -28.38 -0.87
N GLY A 158 -2.51 -28.31 -1.78
CA GLY A 158 -1.38 -29.25 -1.86
C GLY A 158 -0.24 -28.93 -0.88
N THR A 159 0.99 -29.25 -1.28
CA THR A 159 2.11 -29.45 -0.35
C THR A 159 3.04 -28.25 -0.27
N ALA A 160 3.23 -27.71 0.93
CA ALA A 160 4.34 -26.79 1.21
C ALA A 160 5.68 -27.55 1.15
N THR A 161 6.64 -27.07 0.36
CA THR A 161 7.96 -27.70 0.19
C THR A 161 9.05 -26.88 0.87
N ILE A 162 10.00 -27.57 1.51
CA ILE A 162 11.22 -26.97 2.07
C ILE A 162 12.41 -27.71 1.47
N ASN A 163 13.13 -27.04 0.59
CA ASN A 163 14.26 -27.63 -0.17
C ASN A 163 15.61 -27.52 0.57
N ALA A 164 15.57 -27.33 1.89
CA ALA A 164 16.74 -27.16 2.75
C ALA A 164 16.58 -27.95 4.05
N PRO A 165 17.69 -28.30 4.74
CA PRO A 165 17.61 -28.95 6.04
C PRO A 165 16.81 -28.12 7.05
N VAL A 166 15.93 -28.79 7.79
CA VAL A 166 15.13 -28.17 8.85
C VAL A 166 15.64 -28.67 10.21
N LYS A 167 15.92 -27.75 11.13
CA LYS A 167 16.26 -28.07 12.51
C LYS A 167 15.09 -27.71 13.43
N ILE A 168 14.58 -28.71 14.16
CA ILE A 168 13.56 -28.54 15.20
C ILE A 168 14.24 -28.81 16.54
N ASN A 169 14.43 -27.76 17.35
CA ASN A 169 15.19 -27.89 18.61
C ASN A 169 14.40 -28.56 19.74
N ASN A 170 13.07 -28.62 19.65
CA ASN A 170 12.22 -29.14 20.71
C ASN A 170 11.46 -30.38 20.24
N LYS A 171 10.20 -30.22 19.86
CA LYS A 171 9.30 -31.33 19.53
C LYS A 171 8.74 -31.17 18.13
N LEU A 172 8.68 -32.28 17.40
CA LEU A 172 7.90 -32.43 16.18
C LEU A 172 6.67 -33.28 16.52
N ASP A 173 5.48 -32.71 16.34
CA ASP A 173 4.19 -33.40 16.47
C ASP A 173 3.54 -33.55 15.09
N THR A 174 3.17 -34.78 14.72
CA THR A 174 2.46 -35.08 13.47
C THR A 174 1.21 -35.90 13.77
N THR A 175 0.09 -35.57 13.13
CA THR A 175 -1.16 -36.35 13.24
C THR A 175 -1.24 -37.47 12.21
N GLY A 176 -0.45 -37.37 11.13
CA GLY A 176 -0.32 -38.38 10.08
C GLY A 176 1.04 -39.09 10.09
N PRO A 177 1.20 -40.10 9.22
CA PRO A 177 2.46 -40.80 9.08
C PRO A 177 3.57 -39.87 8.56
N VAL A 178 4.79 -40.10 9.03
CA VAL A 178 5.99 -39.51 8.45
C VAL A 178 6.57 -40.51 7.45
N THR A 179 6.48 -40.18 6.17
CA THR A 179 7.10 -40.98 5.10
C THR A 179 8.48 -40.41 4.77
N ALA A 180 9.51 -41.22 4.98
CA ALA A 180 10.88 -40.88 4.63
C ALA A 180 11.57 -42.12 4.01
N PRO A 181 12.55 -41.93 3.11
CA PRO A 181 13.35 -43.04 2.61
C PRO A 181 14.17 -43.72 3.73
N GLU A 182 14.49 -42.98 4.79
CA GLU A 182 15.21 -43.45 5.97
C GLU A 182 14.91 -42.53 7.16
N ALA A 183 14.99 -43.06 8.38
CA ALA A 183 15.00 -42.27 9.60
C ALA A 183 16.09 -42.76 10.56
N THR A 184 16.81 -41.84 11.19
CA THR A 184 17.73 -42.17 12.30
C THR A 184 17.17 -41.57 13.58
N ILE A 185 16.81 -42.42 14.55
CA ILE A 185 16.24 -42.00 15.82
C ILE A 185 17.21 -42.42 16.92
N ASN A 186 17.71 -41.45 17.70
CA ASN A 186 18.73 -41.68 18.73
C ASN A 186 19.95 -42.46 18.23
N GLY A 187 20.39 -42.19 17.00
CA GLY A 187 21.53 -42.86 16.37
C GLY A 187 21.22 -44.25 15.79
N VAL A 188 19.97 -44.72 15.84
CA VAL A 188 19.55 -46.00 15.27
C VAL A 188 18.86 -45.78 13.93
N THR A 189 19.46 -46.32 12.87
CA THR A 189 18.90 -46.33 11.51
C THR A 189 17.71 -47.28 11.44
N GLN A 190 16.53 -46.77 11.06
CA GLN A 190 15.29 -47.53 11.11
C GLN A 190 15.22 -48.62 10.05
N SER A 191 15.77 -48.45 8.86
CA SER A 191 15.73 -49.51 7.83
C SER A 191 16.55 -50.77 8.17
N THR A 192 17.53 -50.66 9.08
CA THR A 192 18.50 -51.71 9.38
C THR A 192 18.57 -52.07 10.87
N HIS A 193 17.68 -51.53 11.70
CA HIS A 193 17.68 -51.82 13.13
C HIS A 193 17.45 -53.30 13.41
N LYS A 194 18.05 -53.80 14.49
CA LYS A 194 17.95 -55.20 14.91
C LYS A 194 17.60 -55.26 16.39
N HIS A 195 16.90 -56.33 16.77
CA HIS A 195 16.61 -56.66 18.15
C HIS A 195 17.53 -57.81 18.62
N THR A 196 18.02 -57.73 19.86
CA THR A 196 18.80 -58.79 20.53
C THR A 196 17.94 -59.52 21.55
N GLY A 197 18.39 -60.68 22.05
CA GLY A 197 17.68 -61.42 23.11
C GLY A 197 16.44 -62.20 22.63
N VAL A 198 16.39 -62.51 21.33
CA VAL A 198 15.35 -63.35 20.73
C VAL A 198 15.78 -64.83 20.78
N GLN A 199 14.86 -65.74 21.09
CA GLN A 199 15.10 -67.18 20.92
C GLN A 199 15.05 -67.50 19.42
N PRO A 200 16.14 -68.01 18.81
CA PRO A 200 16.12 -68.38 17.41
C PRO A 200 15.09 -69.48 17.16
N GLY A 201 14.21 -69.29 16.17
CA GLY A 201 13.18 -70.23 15.75
C GLY A 201 12.74 -69.95 14.32
N SER A 202 11.84 -70.76 13.77
CA SER A 202 11.33 -70.61 12.40
C SER A 202 10.15 -69.64 12.28
N GLY A 203 9.69 -69.06 13.39
CA GLY A 203 8.57 -68.11 13.41
C GLY A 203 9.01 -66.71 13.01
N THR A 204 8.22 -66.06 12.16
CA THR A 204 8.30 -64.61 11.95
C THR A 204 7.49 -63.93 13.04
N SER A 205 8.07 -62.97 13.77
CA SER A 205 7.29 -62.16 14.69
C SER A 205 6.20 -61.42 13.92
N GLY A 206 5.06 -61.14 14.57
CA GLY A 206 4.18 -60.10 14.07
C GLY A 206 4.95 -58.78 13.92
N GLY A 207 4.42 -57.88 13.09
CA GLY A 207 4.90 -56.49 13.11
C GLY A 207 4.69 -55.86 14.49
N PRO A 208 5.33 -54.71 14.77
CA PRO A 208 5.03 -53.94 15.97
C PRO A 208 3.52 -53.72 16.12
N ILE A 209 2.98 -54.01 17.31
CA ILE A 209 1.60 -53.68 17.68
C ILE A 209 1.63 -52.45 18.58
N ASN A 210 0.76 -51.48 18.29
CA ASN A 210 0.61 -50.24 19.06
C ASN A 210 -0.13 -50.49 20.37
#